data_AF-A0A2N1A378-F1
#
_entry.id   AF-A0A2N1A378-F1
#
_cell.length_a   1.000
_cell.length_b   1.000
_cell.length_c   1.000
_cell.angle_alpha   90.00
_cell.angle_beta   90.00
_cell.angle_gamma   90.00
#
_symmetry.space_group_name_H-M   'P 1'
#
loop_
_entity.id
_entity.type
_entity.pdbx_description
1 polymer ?
#
loop_
_entity_poly.entity_id
_entity_poly.type
_entity_poly.pdbx_seq_one_letter_code
_entity_poly.pdbx_strand_id
1 'polypeptide(L)'
;MIYRPLFFITGLVLSKMAVFMYFPMTLAFYEDSLGGVEFLTAIVITHIASFIFIYLGGEKQRSRLGVREMFLLTTGVWVLASLFAALPFVLIEHISYSDAFFETMSGITTTGSTVLHNLDTMHPSILLWRSILQWLGGVGFIVMGVAILPFLNVGGMRLFQTESSDWSDKAESKTRRVAIDILMVYLFLSLCCFAGYRLAGMSTFDAVNHAMTTISTGGYSTSDGSMGHFSKGAHWNAILFMFLGGLPFLLFIRAVNRRSLLPLLKDAQIQGFIKLIIACTASLTLYLTLSGQFNWLDALRLSMFNVVSVITTTGFGLDDFLTWGDFSVMMFFALLFVGACSGSTTGGIKIFRFQIAFSLLKRQLMLLMHPHGIFPQKYNNRLVGDDILRSLIAFVLAYLATIIIAALLLTLLGASAMTALTAAITAVSNVGPGLVAEIGPSGNFAHFPDASKWILSLCMLMGRLEILTVVVMFTRHFWRR
;
A
#
# COMPACT_ATOMS: atom_id res chain seq x y z
N MET A 1 -3.74 16.88 25.06
CA MET A 1 -2.78 16.33 24.10
C MET A 1 -1.41 16.90 24.42
N ILE A 2 -0.39 16.06 24.38
CA ILE A 2 1.01 16.40 24.53
C ILE A 2 1.61 16.42 23.11
N TYR A 3 1.93 17.60 22.59
CA TYR A 3 2.42 17.73 21.21
C TYR A 3 3.93 17.52 21.06
N ARG A 4 4.69 17.71 22.14
CA ARG A 4 6.16 17.62 22.16
C ARG A 4 6.71 16.27 21.65
N PRO A 5 6.23 15.11 22.11
CA PRO A 5 6.66 13.82 21.58
C PRO A 5 6.41 13.66 20.07
N LEU A 6 5.39 14.34 19.53
CA LEU A 6 5.09 14.29 18.10
C LEU A 6 6.18 14.96 17.27
N PHE A 7 6.58 16.18 17.66
CA PHE A 7 7.66 16.90 17.00
C PHE A 7 8.96 16.08 17.04
N PHE A 8 9.28 15.47 18.19
CA PHE A 8 10.47 14.66 18.33
C PHE A 8 10.48 13.46 17.37
N ILE A 9 9.39 12.69 17.32
CA ILE A 9 9.29 11.50 16.47
C ILE A 9 9.30 11.89 14.98
N THR A 10 8.56 12.93 14.60
CA THR A 10 8.59 13.45 13.22
C THR A 10 10.01 13.87 12.83
N GLY A 11 10.71 14.58 13.71
CA GLY A 11 12.10 14.96 13.47
C GLY A 11 13.01 13.76 13.23
N LEU A 12 12.88 12.69 14.01
CA LEU A 12 13.62 11.44 13.78
C LEU A 12 13.28 10.77 12.44
N VAL A 13 12.02 10.80 12.02
CA VAL A 13 11.60 10.26 10.72
C VAL A 13 12.19 11.08 9.57
N LEU A 14 12.14 12.42 9.66
CA LEU A 14 12.75 13.29 8.66
C LEU A 14 14.27 13.10 8.56
N SER A 15 14.97 12.91 9.68
CA SER A 15 16.40 12.60 9.68
C SER A 15 16.67 11.30 8.91
N LYS A 16 15.91 10.23 9.20
CA LYS A 16 16.06 8.96 8.48
C LYS A 16 15.73 9.10 7.00
N MET A 17 14.67 9.82 6.64
CA MET A 17 14.32 10.08 5.24
C MET A 17 15.48 10.77 4.50
N ALA A 18 16.10 11.77 5.12
CA ALA A 18 17.25 12.45 4.55
C ALA A 18 18.49 11.54 4.45
N VAL A 19 18.68 10.59 5.39
CA VAL A 19 19.72 9.55 5.25
C VAL A 19 19.49 8.69 3.99
N PHE A 20 18.24 8.34 3.69
CA PHE A 20 17.94 7.57 2.48
C PHE A 20 18.12 8.35 1.17
N MET A 21 18.02 9.68 1.18
CA MET A 21 18.33 10.52 0.01
C MET A 21 19.82 10.49 -0.38
N TYR A 22 20.73 10.08 0.52
CA TYR A 22 22.15 9.93 0.15
C TYR A 22 22.37 8.82 -0.89
N PHE A 23 21.55 7.76 -0.92
CA PHE A 23 21.71 6.69 -1.92
C PHE A 23 21.55 7.20 -3.36
N PRO A 24 20.43 7.84 -3.76
CA PRO A 24 20.31 8.41 -5.09
C PRO A 24 21.28 9.56 -5.35
N MET A 25 21.67 10.33 -4.33
CA MET A 25 22.73 11.35 -4.46
C MET A 25 24.07 10.72 -4.87
N THR A 26 24.50 9.65 -4.20
CA THR A 26 25.76 8.96 -4.52
C THR A 26 25.71 8.30 -5.89
N LEU A 27 24.55 7.78 -6.30
CA LEU A 27 24.37 7.24 -7.64
C LEU A 27 24.50 8.33 -8.70
N ALA A 28 23.88 9.50 -8.47
CA ALA A 28 23.95 10.63 -9.41
C ALA A 28 25.41 11.08 -9.64
N PHE A 29 26.20 11.21 -8.56
CA PHE A 29 27.63 11.54 -8.68
C PHE A 29 28.46 10.43 -9.33
N TYR A 30 28.11 9.16 -9.10
CA TYR A 30 28.83 8.04 -9.70
C TYR A 30 28.60 7.93 -11.22
N GLU A 31 27.38 8.23 -11.68
CA GLU A 31 27.01 8.19 -13.09
C GLU A 31 27.27 9.51 -13.84
N ASP A 32 27.84 10.52 -13.18
CA ASP A 32 27.96 11.90 -13.69
C ASP A 32 26.60 12.43 -14.24
N SER A 33 25.51 12.04 -13.58
CA SER A 33 24.15 12.42 -13.96
C SER A 33 23.70 13.68 -13.23
N LEU A 34 22.68 14.36 -13.76
CA LEU A 34 21.98 15.41 -13.02
C LEU A 34 21.36 14.81 -11.74
N GLY A 35 21.22 15.63 -10.69
CA GLY A 35 20.58 15.29 -9.44
C GLY A 35 21.47 15.27 -8.20
N GLY A 36 22.80 15.20 -8.34
CA GLY A 36 23.71 15.11 -7.18
C GLY A 36 23.61 16.32 -6.24
N VAL A 37 23.69 17.53 -6.80
CA VAL A 37 23.64 18.79 -6.02
C VAL A 37 22.22 19.08 -5.52
N GLU A 38 21.23 18.70 -6.30
CA GLU A 38 19.81 18.85 -6.00
C GLU A 38 19.40 17.96 -4.82
N PHE A 39 19.82 16.69 -4.82
CA PHE A 39 19.64 15.79 -3.68
C PHE A 39 20.38 16.32 -2.45
N LEU A 40 21.62 16.82 -2.59
CA LEU A 40 22.34 17.43 -1.47
C LEU A 40 21.57 18.61 -0.87
N THR A 41 20.99 19.46 -1.72
CA THR A 41 20.18 20.60 -1.29
C THR A 41 18.93 20.13 -0.53
N ALA A 42 18.21 19.13 -1.05
CA ALA A 42 17.07 18.52 -0.38
C ALA A 42 17.44 17.87 0.97
N ILE A 43 18.60 17.20 1.04
CA ILE A 43 19.14 16.58 2.25
C ILE A 43 19.40 17.64 3.34
N VAL A 44 20.05 18.75 2.97
CA VAL A 44 20.37 19.84 3.91
C VAL A 44 19.10 20.47 4.46
N ILE A 45 18.14 20.82 3.59
CA ILE A 45 16.84 21.38 4.00
C ILE A 45 16.12 20.43 4.95
N THR A 46 16.08 19.14 4.61
CA THR A 46 15.38 18.12 5.41
C THR A 46 16.06 17.87 6.75
N HIS A 47 17.40 17.88 6.82
CA HIS A 47 18.13 17.78 8.09
C HIS A 47 17.92 19.00 8.99
N ILE A 48 17.96 20.21 8.43
CA ILE A 48 17.69 21.44 9.19
C ILE A 48 16.31 21.37 9.82
N ALA A 49 15.28 21.03 9.02
CA ALA A 49 13.93 20.83 9.53
C ALA A 49 13.90 19.73 10.60
N SER A 50 14.50 18.57 10.33
CA SER A 50 14.59 17.47 11.31
C SER A 50 15.16 17.91 12.65
N PHE A 51 16.29 18.63 12.67
CA PHE A 51 16.91 19.10 13.91
C PHE A 51 16.06 20.12 14.65
N ILE A 52 15.36 21.01 13.93
CA ILE A 52 14.39 21.93 14.54
C ILE A 52 13.27 21.14 15.23
N PHE A 53 12.69 20.14 14.55
CA PHE A 53 11.64 19.29 15.10
C PHE A 53 12.10 18.50 16.34
N ILE A 54 13.31 17.95 16.30
CA ILE A 54 13.92 17.24 17.44
C ILE A 54 14.10 18.20 18.63
N TYR A 55 14.64 19.40 18.37
CA TYR A 55 14.85 20.42 19.40
C TYR A 55 13.54 20.86 20.06
N LEU A 56 12.50 21.14 19.26
CA LEU A 56 11.18 21.52 19.75
C LEU A 56 10.47 20.39 20.52
N GLY A 57 10.74 19.14 20.14
CA GLY A 57 10.12 17.98 20.75
C GLY A 57 10.65 17.63 22.14
N GLY A 58 11.94 17.84 22.39
CA GLY A 58 12.57 17.63 23.69
C GLY A 58 12.68 16.15 24.13
N GLU A 59 13.85 15.75 24.60
CA GLU A 59 14.19 14.33 24.81
C GLU A 59 13.47 13.64 25.99
N LYS A 60 13.02 14.42 26.98
CA LYS A 60 12.61 13.91 28.31
C LYS A 60 11.16 13.38 28.42
N GLN A 61 10.35 13.39 27.36
CA GLN A 61 8.91 13.05 27.42
C GLN A 61 8.50 11.82 26.55
N ARG A 62 9.43 10.91 26.26
CA ARG A 62 9.22 9.76 25.34
C ARG A 62 8.06 8.81 25.70
N SER A 63 7.66 8.72 26.97
CA SER A 63 7.02 7.49 27.49
C SER A 63 5.49 7.44 27.54
N ARG A 64 4.72 8.45 27.08
CA ARG A 64 3.24 8.40 27.23
C ARG A 64 2.48 9.07 26.07
N LEU A 65 2.45 8.41 24.92
CA LEU A 65 1.52 8.76 23.84
C LEU A 65 0.16 8.11 24.10
N GLY A 66 -0.89 8.92 24.22
CA GLY A 66 -2.28 8.46 24.22
C GLY A 66 -2.74 8.06 22.81
N VAL A 67 -3.89 7.37 22.73
CA VAL A 67 -4.47 6.90 21.45
C VAL A 67 -4.68 8.04 20.45
N ARG A 68 -5.16 9.20 20.91
CA ARG A 68 -5.36 10.37 20.04
C ARG A 68 -4.05 10.94 19.49
N GLU A 69 -3.00 10.94 20.31
CA GLU A 69 -1.69 11.43 19.89
C GLU A 69 -1.05 10.46 18.89
N MET A 70 -1.29 9.15 19.01
CA MET A 70 -0.86 8.18 18.00
C MET A 70 -1.55 8.40 16.64
N PHE A 71 -2.86 8.69 16.61
CA PHE A 71 -3.54 9.01 15.34
C PHE A 71 -2.97 10.27 14.68
N LEU A 72 -2.73 11.32 15.46
CA LEU A 72 -2.16 12.57 14.96
C LEU A 72 -0.70 12.39 14.53
N LEU A 73 0.08 11.62 15.28
CA LEU A 73 1.45 11.27 14.94
C LEU A 73 1.52 10.56 13.59
N THR A 74 0.72 9.50 13.43
CA THR A 74 0.75 8.65 12.24
C THR A 74 0.43 9.47 11.00
N THR A 75 -0.63 10.27 11.05
CA THR A 75 -1.03 11.09 9.90
C THR A 75 -0.03 12.21 9.63
N GLY A 76 0.41 12.91 10.69
CA GLY A 76 1.37 14.01 10.56
C GLY A 76 2.72 13.57 10.03
N VAL A 77 3.22 12.40 10.45
CA VAL A 77 4.50 11.86 9.96
C VAL A 77 4.45 11.57 8.46
N TRP A 78 3.36 11.00 7.94
CA TRP A 78 3.24 10.69 6.51
C TRP A 78 3.14 11.97 5.69
N VAL A 79 2.31 12.94 6.12
CA VAL A 79 2.20 14.23 5.43
C VAL A 79 3.54 14.97 5.41
N LEU A 80 4.21 15.09 6.57
CA LEU A 80 5.48 15.80 6.66
C LEU A 80 6.59 15.07 5.92
N ALA A 81 6.67 13.74 6.01
CA ALA A 81 7.62 12.96 5.23
C ALA A 81 7.43 13.21 3.72
N SER A 82 6.20 13.18 3.21
CA SER A 82 5.90 13.47 1.81
C SER A 82 6.26 14.90 1.39
N LEU A 83 6.04 15.90 2.25
CA LEU A 83 6.40 17.29 1.95
C LEU A 83 7.90 17.46 1.70
N PHE A 84 8.76 16.85 2.53
CA PHE A 84 10.21 16.97 2.37
C PHE A 84 10.77 16.01 1.31
N ALA A 85 10.19 14.82 1.18
CA ALA A 85 10.60 13.86 0.16
C ALA A 85 10.26 14.27 -1.28
N ALA A 86 9.38 15.28 -1.45
CA ALA A 86 9.06 15.90 -2.73
C ALA A 86 10.17 16.81 -3.28
N LEU A 87 11.06 17.31 -2.42
CA LEU A 87 12.06 18.31 -2.81
C LEU A 87 12.96 17.88 -3.98
N PRO A 88 13.51 16.64 -4.03
CA PRO A 88 14.35 16.23 -5.15
C PRO A 88 13.63 16.29 -6.50
N PHE A 89 12.34 15.92 -6.56
CA PHE A 89 11.58 15.96 -7.80
C PHE A 89 11.41 17.39 -8.34
N VAL A 90 11.17 18.37 -7.46
CA VAL A 90 11.06 19.78 -7.87
C VAL A 90 12.39 20.34 -8.35
N LEU A 91 13.48 19.98 -7.65
CA LEU A 91 14.80 20.52 -7.93
C LEU A 91 15.42 19.92 -9.20
N ILE A 92 15.11 18.66 -9.51
CA ILE A 92 15.70 17.91 -10.64
C ILE A 92 14.81 17.96 -11.87
N GLU A 93 13.53 17.60 -11.75
CA GLU A 93 12.60 17.48 -12.89
C GLU A 93 11.87 18.80 -13.20
N HIS A 94 12.08 19.84 -12.37
CA HIS A 94 11.46 21.17 -12.52
C HIS A 94 9.92 21.14 -12.65
N ILE A 95 9.28 20.13 -12.04
CA ILE A 95 7.82 19.99 -12.00
C ILE A 95 7.20 20.86 -10.91
N SER A 96 5.87 21.04 -10.98
CA SER A 96 5.13 21.74 -9.94
C SER A 96 5.28 21.03 -8.59
N TYR A 97 5.20 21.79 -7.49
CA TYR A 97 5.24 21.16 -6.16
C TYR A 97 4.04 20.23 -5.93
N SER A 98 2.89 20.52 -6.56
CA SER A 98 1.71 19.65 -6.53
C SER A 98 2.01 18.28 -7.15
N ASP A 99 2.74 18.26 -8.27
CA ASP A 99 3.14 17.03 -8.97
C ASP A 99 4.17 16.24 -8.17
N ALA A 100 5.20 16.95 -7.66
CA ALA A 100 6.21 16.35 -6.80
C ALA A 100 5.62 15.76 -5.52
N PHE A 101 4.67 16.47 -4.89
CA PHE A 101 3.98 15.98 -3.70
C PHE A 101 3.10 14.77 -4.04
N PHE A 102 2.39 14.78 -5.17
CA PHE A 102 1.59 13.65 -5.63
C PHE A 102 2.45 12.41 -5.86
N GLU A 103 3.55 12.53 -6.61
CA GLU A 103 4.49 11.44 -6.87
C GLU A 103 5.05 10.90 -5.55
N THR A 104 5.41 11.79 -4.62
CA THR A 104 5.96 11.39 -3.32
C THR A 104 4.93 10.72 -2.43
N MET A 105 3.73 11.28 -2.34
CA MET A 105 2.64 10.72 -1.54
C MET A 105 2.25 9.34 -2.09
N SER A 106 2.15 9.20 -3.41
CA SER A 106 1.91 7.93 -4.09
C SER A 106 3.03 6.92 -3.80
N GLY A 107 4.29 7.35 -3.81
CA GLY A 107 5.43 6.54 -3.39
C GLY A 107 5.32 6.05 -1.94
N ILE A 108 5.23 6.97 -0.97
CA ILE A 108 5.22 6.64 0.48
C ILE A 108 3.97 5.85 0.89
N THR A 109 2.84 6.08 0.23
CA THR A 109 1.61 5.30 0.49
C THR A 109 1.57 3.97 -0.26
N THR A 110 2.61 3.68 -1.05
CA THR A 110 2.70 2.51 -1.94
C THR A 110 1.49 2.39 -2.86
N THR A 111 1.05 3.51 -3.43
CA THR A 111 -0.07 3.54 -4.39
C THR A 111 0.39 3.25 -5.81
N GLY A 112 1.53 3.78 -6.24
CA GLY A 112 2.06 3.51 -7.58
C GLY A 112 1.47 4.34 -8.72
N SER A 113 0.56 5.27 -8.43
CA SER A 113 0.12 6.28 -9.41
C SER A 113 1.27 7.26 -9.68
N THR A 114 1.54 7.58 -10.94
CA THR A 114 2.61 8.51 -11.32
C THR A 114 2.10 9.69 -12.13
N VAL A 115 2.77 10.83 -11.99
CA VAL A 115 2.61 12.02 -12.88
C VAL A 115 3.81 12.19 -13.81
N LEU A 116 4.84 11.34 -13.64
CA LEU A 116 6.04 11.34 -14.46
C LEU A 116 5.82 10.52 -15.73
N HIS A 117 6.55 10.86 -16.78
CA HIS A 117 6.55 10.20 -18.09
C HIS A 117 7.98 10.16 -18.62
N ASN A 118 8.22 9.39 -19.69
CA ASN A 118 9.55 9.14 -20.26
C ASN A 118 10.52 8.51 -19.26
N LEU A 119 10.02 7.60 -18.42
CA LEU A 119 10.79 6.95 -17.35
C LEU A 119 12.02 6.19 -17.88
N ASP A 120 11.93 5.62 -19.07
CA ASP A 120 13.02 4.88 -19.71
C ASP A 120 14.29 5.73 -19.97
N THR A 121 14.14 7.06 -20.03
CA THR A 121 15.24 8.02 -20.23
C THR A 121 15.52 8.90 -19.02
N MET A 122 14.77 8.71 -17.93
CA MET A 122 14.88 9.51 -16.72
C MET A 122 16.17 9.21 -15.95
N HIS A 123 16.68 10.19 -15.22
CA HIS A 123 17.91 9.99 -14.44
C HIS A 123 17.75 8.84 -13.43
N PRO A 124 18.69 7.88 -13.38
CA PRO A 124 18.61 6.74 -12.47
C PRO A 124 18.50 7.11 -10.99
N SER A 125 19.02 8.27 -10.59
CA SER A 125 18.87 8.82 -9.23
C SER A 125 17.41 9.08 -8.85
N ILE A 126 16.58 9.61 -9.77
CA ILE A 126 15.15 9.84 -9.55
C ILE A 126 14.39 8.50 -9.51
N LEU A 127 14.67 7.60 -10.45
CA LEU A 127 14.04 6.27 -10.48
C LEU A 127 14.35 5.49 -9.19
N LEU A 128 15.59 5.57 -8.70
CA LEU A 128 15.97 4.97 -7.43
C LEU A 128 15.23 5.59 -6.25
N TRP A 129 15.09 6.93 -6.23
CA TRP A 129 14.35 7.60 -5.17
C TRP A 129 12.88 7.20 -5.11
N ARG A 130 12.22 7.11 -6.28
CA ARG A 130 10.84 6.60 -6.39
C ARG A 130 10.69 5.22 -5.75
N SER A 131 11.60 4.31 -6.06
CA SER A 131 11.58 2.94 -5.51
C SER A 131 11.87 2.90 -4.01
N ILE A 132 12.83 3.71 -3.52
CA ILE A 132 13.12 3.84 -2.09
C ILE A 132 11.90 4.35 -1.32
N LEU A 133 11.16 5.33 -1.85
CA LEU A 133 9.96 5.85 -1.20
C LEU A 133 8.90 4.76 -0.98
N GLN A 134 8.67 3.90 -1.98
CA GLN A 134 7.76 2.76 -1.83
C GLN A 134 8.26 1.74 -0.81
N TRP A 135 9.56 1.44 -0.84
CA TRP A 135 10.18 0.51 0.10
C TRP A 135 10.06 0.98 1.55
N LEU A 136 10.36 2.26 1.80
CA LEU A 136 10.21 2.89 3.10
C LEU A 136 8.75 2.96 3.54
N GLY A 137 7.84 3.29 2.61
CA GLY A 137 6.40 3.31 2.85
C GLY A 137 5.84 1.94 3.25
N GLY A 138 6.29 0.87 2.57
CA GLY A 138 5.93 -0.51 2.85
C GLY A 138 6.35 -0.94 4.26
N VAL A 139 7.63 -0.80 4.60
CA VAL A 139 8.15 -1.10 5.95
C VAL A 139 7.47 -0.23 7.00
N GLY A 140 7.38 1.07 6.74
CA GLY A 140 6.80 2.04 7.65
C GLY A 140 5.38 1.69 8.05
N PHE A 141 4.55 1.31 7.06
CA PHE A 141 3.17 0.91 7.32
C PHE A 141 3.07 -0.40 8.13
N ILE A 142 3.83 -1.45 7.81
CA ILE A 142 3.71 -2.70 8.57
C ILE A 142 4.21 -2.51 10.02
N VAL A 143 5.36 -1.86 10.19
CA VAL A 143 5.95 -1.62 11.52
C VAL A 143 5.04 -0.73 12.35
N MET A 144 4.49 0.33 11.77
CA MET A 144 3.53 1.20 12.44
C MET A 144 2.23 0.46 12.74
N GLY A 145 1.75 -0.36 11.80
CA GLY A 145 0.62 -1.25 11.99
C GLY A 145 0.77 -2.06 13.26
N VAL A 146 1.91 -2.71 13.50
CA VAL A 146 2.19 -3.45 14.73
C VAL A 146 2.28 -2.57 15.97
N ALA A 147 2.83 -1.36 15.86
CA ALA A 147 2.92 -0.42 16.98
C ALA A 147 1.54 0.09 17.44
N ILE A 148 0.61 0.33 16.50
CA ILE A 148 -0.74 0.85 16.77
C ILE A 148 -1.76 -0.28 16.98
N LEU A 149 -1.55 -1.48 16.43
CA LEU A 149 -2.49 -2.63 16.49
C LEU A 149 -3.10 -2.89 17.88
N PRO A 150 -2.33 -2.82 18.99
CA PRO A 150 -2.87 -3.03 20.34
C PRO A 150 -3.94 -2.00 20.74
N PHE A 151 -3.92 -0.82 20.13
CA PHE A 151 -4.79 0.31 20.44
C PHE A 151 -5.95 0.48 19.46
N LEU A 152 -5.92 -0.21 18.30
CA LEU A 152 -6.98 -0.18 17.31
C LEU A 152 -8.12 -1.13 17.68
N ASN A 153 -9.19 -0.58 18.26
CA ASN A 153 -10.50 -1.25 18.35
C ASN A 153 -11.32 -1.13 17.04
N VAL A 154 -10.65 -0.94 15.90
CA VAL A 154 -11.30 -0.55 14.64
C VAL A 154 -11.21 -1.68 13.61
N GLY A 155 -12.29 -1.89 12.88
CA GLY A 155 -12.39 -2.76 11.70
C GLY A 155 -12.33 -4.27 11.96
N GLY A 156 -12.57 -4.74 13.19
CA GLY A 156 -12.48 -6.17 13.53
C GLY A 156 -11.06 -6.66 13.87
N MET A 157 -10.09 -5.75 14.01
CA MET A 157 -8.68 -6.08 14.28
C MET A 157 -8.45 -6.86 15.59
N ARG A 158 -9.42 -6.85 16.51
CA ARG A 158 -9.43 -7.71 17.71
C ARG A 158 -9.31 -9.21 17.39
N LEU A 159 -9.82 -9.65 16.24
CA LEU A 159 -9.66 -11.04 15.77
C LEU A 159 -8.19 -11.42 15.57
N PHE A 160 -7.29 -10.45 15.42
CA PHE A 160 -5.87 -10.64 15.17
C PHE A 160 -4.99 -10.29 16.36
N GLN A 161 -5.56 -9.89 17.50
CA GLN A 161 -4.82 -9.75 18.75
C GLN A 161 -4.36 -11.13 19.22
N THR A 162 -3.06 -11.30 19.41
CA THR A 162 -2.48 -12.50 20.02
C THR A 162 -2.75 -12.51 21.52
N GLU A 163 -3.10 -13.66 22.08
CA GLU A 163 -3.45 -13.87 23.50
C GLU A 163 -2.37 -13.44 24.51
N SER A 164 -1.16 -13.10 24.07
CA SER A 164 -0.02 -12.73 24.92
C SER A 164 0.19 -11.21 25.08
N SER A 165 -0.81 -10.38 24.78
CA SER A 165 -0.76 -8.93 25.01
C SER A 165 -0.98 -8.59 26.50
N ASP A 166 -0.10 -9.11 27.36
CA ASP A 166 0.02 -8.73 28.77
C ASP A 166 0.79 -7.41 28.87
N TRP A 167 0.12 -6.39 29.39
CA TRP A 167 0.61 -5.03 29.58
C TRP A 167 1.47 -4.93 30.84
N SER A 168 2.79 -5.03 30.66
CA SER A 168 3.84 -4.65 31.63
C SER A 168 4.99 -4.00 30.86
N ASP A 169 6.02 -3.46 31.53
CA ASP A 169 7.24 -2.93 30.88
C ASP A 169 7.93 -3.95 29.93
N LYS A 170 7.59 -5.23 30.04
CA LYS A 170 8.01 -6.28 29.08
C LYS A 170 7.33 -6.15 27.70
N ALA A 171 6.18 -5.48 27.60
CA ALA A 171 5.43 -5.30 26.35
C ALA A 171 6.16 -4.39 25.34
N GLU A 172 6.81 -3.31 25.80
CA GLU A 172 7.59 -2.41 24.94
C GLU A 172 8.77 -3.15 24.28
N SER A 173 9.48 -3.98 25.05
CA SER A 173 10.57 -4.82 24.55
C SER A 173 10.10 -5.88 23.53
N LYS A 174 8.86 -6.38 23.67
CA LYS A 174 8.25 -7.34 22.74
C LYS A 174 7.85 -6.66 21.43
N THR A 175 7.22 -5.49 21.47
CA THR A 175 6.83 -4.75 20.24
C THR A 175 8.04 -4.36 19.41
N ARG A 176 9.14 -3.91 20.05
CA ARG A 176 10.40 -3.62 19.35
C ARG A 176 10.99 -4.86 18.68
N ARG A 177 10.99 -6.01 19.36
CA ARG A 177 11.50 -7.27 18.79
C ARG A 177 10.67 -7.71 17.58
N VAL A 178 9.35 -7.67 17.68
CA VAL A 178 8.46 -8.01 16.55
C VAL A 178 8.68 -7.07 15.37
N ALA A 179 8.87 -5.77 15.59
CA ALA A 179 9.19 -4.83 14.51
C ALA A 179 10.51 -5.17 13.80
N ILE A 180 11.55 -5.57 14.56
CA ILE A 180 12.83 -6.02 13.99
C ILE A 180 12.65 -7.32 13.20
N ASP A 181 11.90 -8.29 13.73
CA ASP A 181 11.64 -9.56 13.04
C ASP A 181 10.89 -9.33 11.71
N ILE A 182 9.93 -8.39 11.69
CA ILE A 182 9.22 -8.00 10.46
C ILE A 182 10.19 -7.38 9.46
N LEU A 183 11.06 -6.46 9.91
CA LEU A 183 12.07 -5.84 9.05
C LEU A 183 12.99 -6.91 8.45
N MET A 184 13.43 -7.90 9.23
CA MET A 184 14.27 -8.99 8.73
C MET A 184 13.55 -9.82 7.66
N VAL A 185 12.28 -10.17 7.86
CA VAL A 185 11.48 -10.87 6.83
C VAL A 185 11.35 -10.03 5.57
N TYR A 186 11.07 -8.73 5.72
CA TYR A 186 10.92 -7.80 4.60
C TYR A 186 12.21 -7.68 3.78
N LEU A 187 13.36 -7.48 4.44
CA LEU A 187 14.67 -7.42 3.79
C LEU A 187 15.03 -8.74 3.10
N PHE A 188 14.74 -9.88 3.74
CA PHE A 188 14.99 -11.20 3.17
C PHE A 188 14.15 -11.42 1.90
N LEU A 189 12.86 -11.11 1.94
CA LEU A 189 11.99 -11.22 0.77
C LEU A 189 12.42 -10.27 -0.36
N SER A 190 12.83 -9.03 -0.04
CA SER A 190 13.39 -8.10 -1.02
C SER A 190 14.65 -8.66 -1.68
N LEU A 191 15.57 -9.26 -0.91
CA LEU A 191 16.79 -9.85 -1.45
C LEU A 191 16.50 -11.05 -2.35
N CYS A 192 15.59 -11.94 -1.93
CA CYS A 192 15.16 -13.07 -2.77
C CYS A 192 14.47 -12.60 -4.05
N CYS A 193 13.65 -11.54 -3.98
CA CYS A 193 12.97 -10.95 -5.13
C CYS A 193 13.98 -10.36 -6.13
N PHE A 194 14.98 -9.62 -5.62
CA PHE A 194 16.09 -9.10 -6.41
C PHE A 194 16.85 -10.22 -7.13
N ALA A 195 17.22 -11.29 -6.40
CA ALA A 195 17.93 -12.43 -6.98
C ALA A 195 17.10 -13.09 -8.10
N GLY A 196 15.79 -13.26 -7.88
CA GLY A 196 14.88 -13.80 -8.91
C GLY A 196 14.80 -12.91 -10.15
N TYR A 197 14.74 -11.58 -9.99
CA TYR A 197 14.76 -10.65 -11.12
C TYR A 197 16.08 -10.68 -11.90
N ARG A 198 17.22 -10.80 -11.20
CA ARG A 198 18.53 -10.97 -11.86
C ARG A 198 18.61 -12.26 -12.66
N LEU A 199 18.13 -13.37 -12.11
CA LEU A 199 18.07 -14.65 -12.82
C LEU A 199 17.11 -14.61 -14.02
N ALA A 200 16.10 -13.75 -13.97
CA ALA A 200 15.17 -13.50 -15.07
C ALA A 200 15.71 -12.54 -16.16
N GLY A 201 16.92 -12.01 -15.99
CA GLY A 201 17.62 -11.19 -17.00
C GLY A 201 17.47 -9.67 -16.86
N MET A 202 16.83 -9.15 -15.81
CA MET A 202 16.80 -7.70 -15.54
C MET A 202 18.20 -7.18 -15.23
N SER A 203 18.52 -5.92 -15.57
CA SER A 203 19.75 -5.27 -15.13
C SER A 203 19.83 -5.21 -13.59
N THR A 204 21.02 -4.97 -13.03
CA THR A 204 21.15 -4.82 -11.57
C THR A 204 20.30 -3.66 -11.05
N PHE A 205 20.29 -2.55 -11.78
CA PHE A 205 19.52 -1.38 -11.44
C PHE A 205 18.01 -1.67 -11.45
N ASP A 206 17.49 -2.24 -12.54
CA ASP A 206 16.06 -2.57 -12.65
C ASP A 206 15.64 -3.60 -11.61
N ALA A 207 16.47 -4.62 -11.36
CA ALA A 207 16.16 -5.66 -10.40
C ALA A 207 16.08 -5.14 -8.96
N VAL A 208 16.96 -4.20 -8.56
CA VAL A 208 16.92 -3.59 -7.22
C VAL A 208 15.66 -2.73 -7.07
N ASN A 209 15.39 -1.87 -8.07
CA ASN A 209 14.21 -1.01 -8.08
C ASN A 209 12.92 -1.84 -8.02
N HIS A 210 12.76 -2.81 -8.90
CA HIS A 210 11.56 -3.65 -8.92
C HIS A 210 11.44 -4.54 -7.69
N ALA A 211 12.53 -5.03 -7.09
CA ALA A 211 12.45 -5.80 -5.85
C ALA A 211 11.91 -4.96 -4.68
N MET A 212 12.33 -3.69 -4.60
CA MET A 212 11.81 -2.74 -3.61
C MET A 212 10.31 -2.51 -3.80
N THR A 213 9.88 -2.20 -5.02
CA THR A 213 8.49 -1.83 -5.34
C THR A 213 7.53 -3.02 -5.39
N THR A 214 8.04 -4.23 -5.64
CA THR A 214 7.27 -5.49 -5.59
C THR A 214 6.92 -5.88 -4.16
N ILE A 215 7.92 -5.92 -3.26
CA ILE A 215 7.71 -6.36 -1.87
C ILE A 215 6.95 -5.32 -1.04
N SER A 216 7.08 -4.03 -1.37
CA SER A 216 6.23 -2.99 -0.81
C SER A 216 4.80 -3.00 -1.33
N THR A 217 4.49 -3.83 -2.33
CA THR A 217 3.24 -3.81 -3.10
C THR A 217 2.86 -2.39 -3.51
N GLY A 218 3.79 -1.69 -4.19
CA GLY A 218 3.57 -0.31 -4.65
C GLY A 218 3.74 -0.10 -6.16
N GLY A 219 4.48 -0.96 -6.86
CA GLY A 219 4.45 -1.04 -8.33
C GLY A 219 5.03 0.13 -9.13
N TYR A 220 5.88 0.99 -8.54
CA TYR A 220 6.71 1.86 -9.38
C TYR A 220 7.71 1.03 -10.20
N SER A 221 7.89 1.47 -11.45
CA SER A 221 8.77 0.86 -12.42
C SER A 221 9.80 1.88 -12.94
N THR A 222 10.90 1.36 -13.47
CA THR A 222 11.92 2.12 -14.18
C THR A 222 11.57 2.38 -15.65
N SER A 223 10.45 1.83 -16.14
CA SER A 223 9.98 1.97 -17.52
C SER A 223 8.53 2.42 -17.56
N ASP A 224 8.15 3.23 -18.56
CA ASP A 224 6.75 3.59 -18.82
C ASP A 224 5.91 2.36 -19.20
N GLY A 225 6.53 1.36 -19.81
CA GLY A 225 5.92 0.07 -20.12
C GLY A 225 5.70 -0.82 -18.90
N SER A 226 6.05 -0.36 -17.69
CA SER A 226 5.97 -1.11 -16.44
C SER A 226 6.60 -2.51 -16.59
N MET A 227 5.90 -3.57 -16.19
CA MET A 227 6.41 -4.93 -16.33
C MET A 227 6.38 -5.46 -17.78
N GLY A 228 5.75 -4.75 -18.71
CA GLY A 228 5.77 -5.06 -20.15
C GLY A 228 7.14 -4.97 -20.79
N HIS A 229 8.07 -4.16 -20.24
CA HIS A 229 9.46 -4.05 -20.71
C HIS A 229 10.30 -5.31 -20.43
N PHE A 230 9.90 -6.13 -19.46
CA PHE A 230 10.75 -7.19 -18.92
C PHE A 230 10.34 -8.60 -19.38
N SER A 231 11.23 -9.56 -19.17
CA SER A 231 11.08 -10.94 -19.64
C SER A 231 9.89 -11.68 -18.99
N LYS A 232 9.42 -12.75 -19.64
CA LYS A 232 8.39 -13.64 -19.07
C LYS A 232 8.81 -14.22 -17.71
N GLY A 233 10.11 -14.44 -17.49
CA GLY A 233 10.64 -14.89 -16.20
C GLY A 233 10.46 -13.85 -15.10
N ALA A 234 10.62 -12.56 -15.43
CA ALA A 234 10.40 -11.47 -14.48
C ALA A 234 8.93 -11.37 -14.09
N HIS A 235 8.00 -11.63 -15.01
CA HIS A 235 6.55 -11.65 -14.69
C HIS A 235 6.21 -12.72 -13.66
N TRP A 236 6.74 -13.94 -13.80
CA TRP A 236 6.52 -15.00 -12.81
C TRP A 236 7.18 -14.70 -11.46
N ASN A 237 8.37 -14.09 -11.47
CA ASN A 237 9.01 -13.62 -10.24
C ASN A 237 8.15 -12.57 -9.52
N ALA A 238 7.65 -11.58 -10.27
CA ALA A 238 6.76 -10.56 -9.75
C ALA A 238 5.47 -11.17 -9.18
N ILE A 239 4.81 -12.08 -9.89
CA ILE A 239 3.61 -12.78 -9.40
C ILE A 239 3.86 -13.42 -8.02
N LEU A 240 4.96 -14.16 -7.88
CA LEU A 240 5.32 -14.82 -6.63
C LEU A 240 5.53 -13.81 -5.50
N PHE A 241 6.32 -12.77 -5.74
CA PHE A 241 6.72 -11.84 -4.68
C PHE A 241 5.65 -10.79 -4.35
N MET A 242 4.79 -10.40 -5.30
CA MET A 242 3.56 -9.66 -5.03
C MET A 242 2.62 -10.48 -4.15
N PHE A 243 2.42 -11.77 -4.47
CA PHE A 243 1.61 -12.67 -3.65
C PHE A 243 2.16 -12.76 -2.22
N LEU A 244 3.48 -12.95 -2.06
CA LEU A 244 4.13 -13.01 -0.74
C LEU A 244 4.05 -11.68 0.03
N GLY A 245 4.24 -10.54 -0.65
CA GLY A 245 4.04 -9.20 -0.07
C GLY A 245 2.61 -8.96 0.39
N GLY A 246 1.64 -9.63 -0.26
CA GLY A 246 0.22 -9.64 0.11
C GLY A 246 -0.15 -10.47 1.35
N LEU A 247 0.77 -11.26 1.90
CA LEU A 247 0.52 -12.11 3.06
C LEU A 247 0.80 -11.40 4.39
N PRO A 248 0.20 -11.85 5.51
CA PRO A 248 0.48 -11.27 6.81
C PRO A 248 1.93 -11.54 7.25
N PHE A 249 2.72 -10.49 7.48
CA PHE A 249 4.14 -10.63 7.83
C PHE A 249 4.38 -11.36 9.15
N LEU A 250 3.45 -11.23 10.09
CA LEU A 250 3.47 -11.97 11.36
C LEU A 250 3.38 -13.49 11.16
N LEU A 251 2.75 -13.97 10.08
CA LEU A 251 2.67 -15.40 9.79
C LEU A 251 3.99 -15.95 9.26
N PHE A 252 4.78 -15.17 8.50
CA PHE A 252 6.15 -15.56 8.13
C PHE A 252 7.02 -15.78 9.37
N ILE A 253 7.00 -14.81 10.30
CA ILE A 253 7.73 -14.93 11.58
C ILE A 253 7.28 -16.19 12.34
N ARG A 254 5.97 -16.44 12.41
CA ARG A 254 5.42 -17.62 13.08
C ARG A 254 5.85 -18.92 12.41
N ALA A 255 5.96 -18.95 11.08
CA ALA A 255 6.41 -20.10 10.33
C ALA A 255 7.91 -20.38 10.52
N VAL A 256 8.74 -19.34 10.54
CA VAL A 256 10.17 -19.45 10.84
C VAL A 256 10.38 -19.98 12.27
N ASN A 257 9.69 -19.38 13.26
CA ASN A 257 9.80 -19.79 14.67
C ASN A 257 9.32 -21.22 14.92
N ARG A 258 8.30 -21.69 14.19
CA ARG A 258 7.79 -23.06 14.29
C ARG A 258 8.48 -24.05 13.36
N ARG A 259 9.40 -23.60 12.52
CA ARG A 259 10.02 -24.39 11.42
C ARG A 259 8.97 -25.14 10.60
N SER A 260 7.84 -24.51 10.33
CA SER A 260 6.68 -25.13 9.68
C SER A 260 5.86 -24.11 8.92
N LEU A 261 5.51 -24.42 7.67
CA LEU A 261 4.63 -23.59 6.82
C LEU A 261 3.13 -23.76 7.16
N LEU A 262 2.79 -24.69 8.06
CA LEU A 262 1.42 -24.98 8.46
C LEU A 262 0.62 -23.74 8.92
N PRO A 263 1.20 -22.75 9.63
CA PRO A 263 0.49 -21.52 9.99
C PRO A 263 0.04 -20.69 8.79
N LEU A 264 0.77 -20.69 7.67
CA LEU A 264 0.35 -19.98 6.46
C LEU A 264 -0.76 -20.75 5.73
N LEU A 265 -0.58 -22.07 5.58
CA LEU A 265 -1.50 -22.91 4.80
C LEU A 265 -2.89 -23.07 5.45
N LYS A 266 -2.96 -22.99 6.79
CA LYS A 266 -4.22 -23.12 7.54
C LYS A 266 -4.92 -21.80 7.81
N ASP A 267 -4.31 -20.66 7.48
CA ASP A 267 -4.92 -19.35 7.74
C ASP A 267 -6.08 -19.08 6.77
N ALA A 268 -7.23 -18.69 7.32
CA ALA A 268 -8.43 -18.44 6.53
C ALA A 268 -8.24 -17.28 5.52
N GLN A 269 -7.47 -16.23 5.83
CA GLN A 269 -7.23 -15.12 4.90
C GLN A 269 -6.48 -15.61 3.67
N ILE A 270 -5.40 -16.36 3.90
CA ILE A 270 -4.54 -16.88 2.83
C ILE A 270 -5.34 -17.86 1.94
N GLN A 271 -6.15 -18.73 2.55
CA GLN A 271 -7.02 -19.63 1.77
C GLN A 271 -8.06 -18.89 0.94
N GLY A 272 -8.67 -17.82 1.49
CA GLY A 272 -9.58 -16.96 0.74
C GLY A 272 -8.90 -16.26 -0.42
N PHE A 273 -7.69 -15.75 -0.16
CA PHE A 273 -6.88 -15.03 -1.13
C PHE A 273 -6.46 -15.90 -2.31
N ILE A 274 -5.94 -17.10 -2.03
CA ILE A 274 -5.60 -18.08 -3.07
C ILE A 274 -6.83 -18.46 -3.90
N LYS A 275 -7.98 -18.74 -3.25
CA LYS A 275 -9.23 -19.09 -3.95
C LYS A 275 -9.69 -17.96 -4.88
N LEU A 276 -9.61 -16.72 -4.43
CA LEU A 276 -9.99 -15.56 -5.23
C LEU A 276 -9.07 -15.38 -6.44
N ILE A 277 -7.75 -15.45 -6.24
CA ILE A 277 -6.77 -15.35 -7.34
C ILE A 277 -7.03 -16.45 -8.38
N ILE A 278 -7.17 -17.71 -7.94
CA ILE A 278 -7.39 -18.84 -8.85
C ILE A 278 -8.70 -18.66 -9.62
N ALA A 279 -9.80 -18.27 -8.95
CA ALA A 279 -11.09 -18.08 -9.60
C ALA A 279 -11.03 -16.99 -10.68
N CYS A 280 -10.51 -15.81 -10.34
CA CYS A 280 -10.40 -14.69 -11.28
C CYS A 280 -9.42 -14.96 -12.43
N THR A 281 -8.28 -15.59 -12.12
CA THR A 281 -7.28 -15.97 -13.12
C THR A 281 -7.86 -17.00 -14.10
N ALA A 282 -8.52 -18.04 -13.59
CA ALA A 282 -9.12 -19.08 -14.42
C ALA A 282 -10.23 -18.51 -15.32
N SER A 283 -11.09 -17.63 -14.80
CA SER A 283 -12.16 -17.01 -15.59
C SER A 283 -11.61 -16.11 -16.70
N LEU A 284 -10.61 -15.27 -16.42
CA LEU A 284 -9.98 -14.46 -17.47
C LEU A 284 -9.22 -15.31 -18.48
N THR A 285 -8.46 -16.31 -18.02
CA THR A 285 -7.70 -17.19 -18.92
C THR A 285 -8.65 -17.88 -19.89
N LEU A 286 -9.77 -18.41 -19.39
CA LEU A 286 -10.80 -19.02 -20.24
C LEU A 286 -11.42 -18.00 -21.20
N TYR A 287 -11.77 -16.81 -20.73
CA TYR A 287 -12.33 -15.75 -21.57
C TYR A 287 -11.39 -15.33 -22.71
N LEU A 288 -10.13 -15.05 -22.39
CA LEU A 288 -9.11 -14.60 -23.35
C LEU A 288 -8.72 -15.66 -24.38
N THR A 289 -8.80 -16.93 -23.99
CA THR A 289 -8.49 -18.05 -24.89
C THR A 289 -9.67 -18.37 -25.81
N LEU A 290 -10.90 -18.34 -25.29
CA LEU A 290 -12.11 -18.52 -26.08
C LEU A 290 -12.38 -17.34 -27.03
N SER A 291 -11.95 -16.13 -26.68
CA SER A 291 -12.02 -14.96 -27.58
C SER A 291 -10.98 -14.98 -28.70
N GLY A 292 -9.99 -15.89 -28.64
CA GLY A 292 -8.93 -16.01 -29.64
C GLY A 292 -7.85 -14.92 -29.55
N GLN A 293 -7.87 -14.07 -28.52
CA GLN A 293 -6.89 -12.99 -28.37
C GLN A 293 -5.50 -13.51 -27.98
N PHE A 294 -5.45 -14.54 -27.13
CA PHE A 294 -4.20 -15.08 -26.61
C PHE A 294 -4.19 -16.60 -26.54
N ASN A 295 -3.00 -17.19 -26.73
CA ASN A 295 -2.77 -18.61 -26.45
C ASN A 295 -2.91 -18.89 -24.95
N TRP A 296 -3.28 -20.12 -24.59
CA TRP A 296 -3.53 -20.53 -23.19
C TRP A 296 -2.43 -20.13 -22.21
N LEU A 297 -1.17 -20.35 -22.55
CA LEU A 297 -0.04 -20.03 -21.67
C LEU A 297 0.15 -18.53 -21.47
N ASP A 298 -0.04 -17.72 -22.52
CA ASP A 298 0.08 -16.27 -22.41
C ASP A 298 -1.14 -15.67 -21.72
N ALA A 299 -2.35 -16.15 -22.03
CA ALA A 299 -3.57 -15.78 -21.31
C ALA A 299 -3.47 -16.04 -19.81
N LEU A 300 -2.93 -17.20 -19.41
CA LEU A 300 -2.70 -17.56 -18.01
C LEU A 300 -1.72 -16.60 -17.33
N ARG A 301 -0.58 -16.33 -17.97
CA ARG A 301 0.45 -15.42 -17.45
C ARG A 301 -0.10 -14.00 -17.29
N LEU A 302 -0.70 -13.44 -18.36
CA LEU A 302 -1.23 -12.08 -18.37
C LEU A 302 -2.37 -11.91 -17.35
N SER A 303 -3.29 -12.88 -17.30
CA SER A 303 -4.40 -12.87 -16.33
C SER A 303 -3.88 -12.95 -14.89
N MET A 304 -3.01 -13.92 -14.60
CA MET A 304 -2.50 -14.12 -13.24
C MET A 304 -1.68 -12.92 -12.77
N PHE A 305 -0.85 -12.35 -13.66
CA PHE A 305 -0.06 -11.17 -13.36
C PHE A 305 -0.95 -10.00 -12.95
N ASN A 306 -1.89 -9.60 -13.82
CA ASN A 306 -2.71 -8.42 -13.56
C ASN A 306 -3.68 -8.63 -12.40
N VAL A 307 -4.25 -9.84 -12.24
CA VAL A 307 -5.10 -10.18 -11.09
C VAL A 307 -4.32 -10.08 -9.78
N VAL A 308 -3.12 -10.65 -9.71
CA VAL A 308 -2.28 -10.56 -8.50
C VAL A 308 -1.84 -9.12 -8.28
N SER A 309 -1.43 -8.40 -9.32
CA SER A 309 -1.03 -6.99 -9.24
C SER A 309 -2.13 -6.10 -8.66
N VAL A 310 -3.37 -6.22 -9.15
CA VAL A 310 -4.51 -5.41 -8.69
C VAL A 310 -4.95 -5.80 -7.27
N ILE A 311 -5.13 -7.10 -6.96
CA ILE A 311 -5.62 -7.53 -5.63
C ILE A 311 -4.59 -7.29 -4.53
N THR A 312 -3.30 -7.43 -4.86
CA THR A 312 -2.22 -7.06 -3.91
C THR A 312 -2.02 -5.55 -3.84
N THR A 313 -2.77 -4.78 -4.63
CA THR A 313 -2.64 -3.33 -4.75
C THR A 313 -1.21 -2.92 -5.12
N THR A 314 -0.48 -3.77 -5.86
CA THR A 314 0.85 -3.44 -6.34
C THR A 314 0.77 -2.48 -7.51
N GLY A 315 -0.15 -2.69 -8.46
CA GLY A 315 -0.39 -1.72 -9.53
C GLY A 315 0.58 -1.77 -10.71
N PHE A 316 1.44 -2.78 -10.81
CA PHE A 316 2.17 -3.02 -12.05
C PHE A 316 1.21 -3.33 -13.20
N GLY A 317 1.49 -2.75 -14.36
CA GLY A 317 0.85 -3.10 -15.63
C GLY A 317 1.65 -4.16 -16.38
N LEU A 318 0.96 -5.17 -16.90
CA LEU A 318 1.51 -6.08 -17.91
C LEU A 318 0.47 -6.24 -19.01
N ASP A 319 0.66 -5.54 -20.12
CA ASP A 319 -0.37 -5.35 -21.14
C ASP A 319 -1.58 -4.54 -20.62
N ASP A 320 -2.37 -3.98 -21.53
CA ASP A 320 -3.52 -3.15 -21.16
C ASP A 320 -4.80 -3.99 -21.09
N PHE A 321 -5.19 -4.37 -19.88
CA PHE A 321 -6.39 -5.18 -19.65
C PHE A 321 -7.71 -4.48 -20.01
N LEU A 322 -7.69 -3.17 -20.30
CA LEU A 322 -8.85 -2.44 -20.83
C LEU A 322 -9.16 -2.83 -22.28
N THR A 323 -8.17 -3.34 -23.01
CA THR A 323 -8.33 -3.76 -24.41
C THR A 323 -8.87 -5.19 -24.56
N TRP A 324 -8.89 -5.95 -23.47
CA TRP A 324 -9.27 -7.37 -23.50
C TRP A 324 -10.78 -7.62 -23.63
N GLY A 325 -11.61 -6.60 -23.38
CA GLY A 325 -13.07 -6.63 -23.54
C GLY A 325 -13.84 -6.34 -22.25
N ASP A 326 -15.14 -6.10 -22.34
CA ASP A 326 -15.94 -5.59 -21.20
C ASP A 326 -15.95 -6.52 -19.98
N PHE A 327 -15.81 -7.84 -20.19
CA PHE A 327 -15.70 -8.80 -19.10
C PHE A 327 -14.46 -8.55 -18.23
N SER A 328 -13.30 -8.28 -18.84
CA SER A 328 -12.08 -7.98 -18.08
C SER A 328 -12.22 -6.67 -17.32
N VAL A 329 -12.74 -5.62 -17.98
CA VAL A 329 -12.96 -4.31 -17.38
C VAL A 329 -13.86 -4.41 -16.15
N MET A 330 -14.99 -5.11 -16.26
CA MET A 330 -15.92 -5.29 -15.15
C MET A 330 -15.32 -6.14 -14.01
N MET A 331 -14.51 -7.15 -14.36
CA MET A 331 -13.82 -7.95 -13.36
C MET A 331 -12.79 -7.11 -12.59
N PHE A 332 -11.95 -6.34 -13.30
CA PHE A 332 -10.96 -5.45 -12.66
C PHE A 332 -11.62 -4.33 -11.87
N PHE A 333 -12.77 -3.81 -12.30
CA PHE A 333 -13.58 -2.90 -11.48
C PHE A 333 -13.95 -3.48 -10.12
N ALA A 334 -14.40 -4.73 -10.07
CA ALA A 334 -14.66 -5.39 -8.80
C ALA A 334 -13.38 -5.61 -7.98
N LEU A 335 -12.28 -5.99 -8.64
CA LEU A 335 -11.00 -6.24 -7.96
C LEU A 335 -10.36 -4.99 -7.38
N LEU A 336 -10.60 -3.79 -7.94
CA LEU A 336 -10.05 -2.54 -7.41
C LEU A 336 -10.48 -2.26 -5.96
N PHE A 337 -11.61 -2.81 -5.49
CA PHE A 337 -12.04 -2.67 -4.10
C PHE A 337 -11.35 -3.67 -3.16
N VAL A 338 -10.83 -4.77 -3.70
CA VAL A 338 -10.32 -5.90 -2.92
C VAL A 338 -8.83 -5.73 -2.67
N GLY A 339 -8.45 -5.72 -1.38
CA GLY A 339 -7.06 -5.85 -0.95
C GLY A 339 -6.76 -7.26 -0.44
N ALA A 340 -5.46 -7.59 -0.36
CA ALA A 340 -4.99 -8.88 0.16
C ALA A 340 -5.18 -9.01 1.69
N CYS A 341 -4.29 -9.73 2.37
CA CYS A 341 -4.46 -10.06 3.78
C CYS A 341 -4.16 -8.86 4.70
N SER A 342 -4.77 -8.83 5.88
CA SER A 342 -4.43 -7.88 6.95
C SER A 342 -3.03 -8.16 7.51
N GLY A 343 -2.29 -7.12 7.89
CA GLY A 343 -0.89 -7.25 8.33
C GLY A 343 0.12 -7.47 7.19
N SER A 344 -0.28 -7.14 5.96
CA SER A 344 0.57 -7.06 4.76
C SER A 344 0.85 -5.60 4.38
N THR A 345 1.62 -5.37 3.30
CA THR A 345 1.83 -4.03 2.71
C THR A 345 0.72 -3.56 1.80
N THR A 346 -0.39 -4.28 1.66
CA THR A 346 -1.42 -3.96 0.67
C THR A 346 -2.33 -2.81 1.12
N GLY A 347 -3.12 -2.24 0.21
CA GLY A 347 -4.21 -1.29 0.47
C GLY A 347 -5.60 -1.95 0.41
N GLY A 348 -6.62 -1.17 0.08
CA GLY A 348 -7.97 -1.65 -0.23
C GLY A 348 -8.75 -2.30 0.92
N ILE A 349 -9.94 -2.82 0.61
CA ILE A 349 -10.74 -3.57 1.58
C ILE A 349 -10.14 -4.96 1.73
N LYS A 350 -9.53 -5.23 2.89
CA LYS A 350 -8.84 -6.50 3.15
C LYS A 350 -9.75 -7.71 2.98
N ILE A 351 -9.19 -8.79 2.43
CA ILE A 351 -9.95 -10.01 2.10
C ILE A 351 -10.72 -10.62 3.27
N PHE A 352 -10.22 -10.50 4.50
CA PHE A 352 -10.91 -11.01 5.68
C PHE A 352 -12.29 -10.37 5.86
N ARG A 353 -12.46 -9.09 5.48
CA ARG A 353 -13.74 -8.38 5.57
C ARG A 353 -14.76 -8.99 4.60
N PHE A 354 -14.34 -9.34 3.38
CA PHE A 354 -15.20 -10.06 2.43
C PHE A 354 -15.58 -11.46 2.93
N GLN A 355 -14.64 -12.20 3.52
CA GLN A 355 -14.91 -13.53 4.07
C GLN A 355 -15.90 -13.48 5.24
N ILE A 356 -15.75 -12.50 6.13
CA ILE A 356 -16.69 -12.27 7.24
C ILE A 356 -18.06 -11.85 6.69
N ALA A 357 -18.11 -10.93 5.72
CA ALA A 357 -19.36 -10.52 5.08
C ALA A 357 -20.10 -11.69 4.42
N PHE A 358 -19.37 -12.58 3.73
CA PHE A 358 -19.95 -13.79 3.13
C PHE A 358 -20.46 -14.79 4.17
N SER A 359 -19.70 -14.98 5.26
CA SER A 359 -20.12 -15.80 6.41
C SER A 359 -21.40 -15.26 7.05
N LEU A 360 -21.54 -13.93 7.14
CA LEU A 360 -22.74 -13.27 7.65
C LEU A 360 -23.92 -13.40 6.69
N LEU A 361 -23.71 -13.24 5.38
CA LEU A 361 -24.74 -13.47 4.38
C LEU A 361 -25.28 -14.90 4.48
N LYS A 362 -24.39 -15.89 4.57
CA LYS A 362 -24.78 -17.30 4.76
C LYS A 362 -25.58 -17.49 6.05
N ARG A 363 -25.16 -16.88 7.16
CA ARG A 363 -25.91 -16.91 8.44
C ARG A 363 -27.31 -16.30 8.27
N GLN A 364 -27.41 -15.15 7.60
CA GLN A 364 -28.69 -14.47 7.40
C GLN A 364 -29.65 -15.31 6.55
N LEU A 365 -29.15 -15.94 5.48
CA LEU A 365 -29.93 -16.87 4.66
C LEU A 365 -30.41 -18.08 5.48
N MET A 366 -29.56 -18.64 6.34
CA MET A 366 -29.95 -19.74 7.23
C MET A 366 -31.01 -19.33 8.26
N LEU A 367 -30.93 -18.11 8.82
CA LEU A 367 -31.93 -17.58 9.75
C LEU A 367 -33.28 -17.31 9.08
N LEU A 368 -33.29 -16.92 7.81
CA LEU A 368 -34.53 -16.79 7.03
C LEU A 368 -35.25 -18.14 6.88
N MET A 369 -34.50 -19.24 6.78
CA MET A 369 -35.06 -20.60 6.71
C MET A 369 -35.34 -21.19 8.10
N HIS A 370 -34.57 -20.80 9.11
CA HIS A 370 -34.64 -21.30 10.49
C HIS A 370 -34.58 -20.15 11.51
N PRO A 371 -35.71 -19.46 11.77
CA PRO A 371 -35.74 -18.23 12.58
C PRO A 371 -35.24 -18.38 14.02
N HIS A 372 -35.34 -19.58 14.60
CA HIS A 372 -34.88 -19.89 15.95
C HIS A 372 -33.53 -20.62 15.99
N GLY A 373 -32.86 -20.78 14.84
CA GLY A 373 -31.58 -21.47 14.73
C GLY A 373 -30.43 -20.62 15.27
N ILE A 374 -29.54 -21.23 16.07
CA ILE A 374 -28.31 -20.58 16.55
C ILE A 374 -27.15 -21.02 15.65
N PHE A 375 -26.67 -20.13 14.79
CA PHE A 375 -25.61 -20.39 13.82
C PHE A 375 -24.33 -19.59 14.15
N PRO A 376 -23.50 -20.03 15.13
CA PRO A 376 -22.30 -19.31 15.52
C PRO A 376 -21.31 -19.29 14.35
N GLN A 377 -20.85 -18.09 13.95
CA GLN A 377 -19.85 -17.94 12.91
C GLN A 377 -18.46 -17.91 13.53
N LYS A 378 -17.54 -18.70 12.96
CA LYS A 378 -16.14 -18.74 13.36
C LYS A 378 -15.25 -18.26 12.22
N TYR A 379 -14.24 -17.47 12.55
CA TYR A 379 -13.17 -17.05 11.66
C TYR A 379 -11.82 -17.39 12.32
N ASN A 380 -10.98 -18.19 11.66
CA ASN A 380 -9.74 -18.73 12.27
C ASN A 380 -9.97 -19.31 13.69
N ASN A 381 -11.02 -20.12 13.86
CA ASN A 381 -11.47 -20.71 15.13
C ASN A 381 -11.93 -19.72 16.22
N ARG A 382 -12.06 -18.43 15.93
CA ARG A 382 -12.57 -17.41 16.85
C ARG A 382 -14.00 -17.03 16.49
N LEU A 383 -14.86 -16.82 17.48
CA LEU A 383 -16.23 -16.36 17.25
C LEU A 383 -16.23 -14.93 16.69
N VAL A 384 -17.05 -14.71 15.66
CA VAL A 384 -17.28 -13.37 15.11
C VAL A 384 -18.40 -12.70 15.92
N GLY A 385 -18.03 -11.77 16.79
CA GLY A 385 -18.96 -10.96 17.59
C GLY A 385 -19.59 -9.81 16.81
N ASP A 386 -20.65 -9.22 17.38
CA ASP A 386 -21.38 -8.10 16.76
C ASP A 386 -20.57 -6.79 16.71
N ASP A 387 -19.54 -6.66 17.54
CA ASP A 387 -18.61 -5.54 17.52
C ASP A 387 -17.78 -5.51 16.23
N ILE A 388 -17.31 -6.68 15.79
CA ILE A 388 -16.61 -6.84 14.51
C ILE A 388 -17.53 -6.47 13.35
N LEU A 389 -18.79 -6.88 13.40
CA LEU A 389 -19.79 -6.55 12.38
C LEU A 389 -20.05 -5.05 12.28
N ARG A 390 -20.34 -4.39 13.41
CA ARG A 390 -20.55 -2.93 13.44
C ARG A 390 -19.34 -2.18 12.89
N SER A 391 -18.14 -2.64 13.24
CA SER A 391 -16.90 -2.02 12.79
C SER A 391 -16.63 -2.23 11.29
N LEU A 392 -16.97 -3.41 10.76
CA LEU A 392 -16.90 -3.70 9.32
C LEU A 392 -17.86 -2.81 8.54
N ILE A 393 -19.11 -2.67 8.98
CA ILE A 393 -20.11 -1.81 8.32
C ILE A 393 -19.64 -0.36 8.33
N ALA A 394 -19.18 0.14 9.49
CA ALA A 394 -18.66 1.50 9.61
C ALA A 394 -17.47 1.75 8.67
N PHE A 395 -16.56 0.78 8.56
CA PHE A 395 -15.44 0.86 7.63
C PHE A 395 -15.91 0.94 6.17
N VAL A 396 -16.79 0.03 5.73
CA VAL A 396 -17.27 0.00 4.33
C VAL A 396 -18.03 1.28 3.98
N LEU A 397 -18.87 1.80 4.89
CA LEU A 397 -19.57 3.06 4.66
C LEU A 397 -18.61 4.24 4.54
N ALA A 398 -17.62 4.35 5.44
CA ALA A 398 -16.60 5.39 5.36
C ALA A 398 -15.75 5.28 4.08
N TYR A 399 -15.45 4.06 3.65
CA TYR A 399 -14.75 3.76 2.41
C TYR A 399 -15.49 4.27 1.18
N LEU A 400 -16.75 3.86 1.03
CA LEU A 400 -17.59 4.28 -0.10
C LEU A 400 -17.87 5.78 -0.07
N ALA A 401 -18.12 6.35 1.12
CA ALA A 401 -18.33 7.80 1.25
C ALA A 401 -17.10 8.61 0.82
N THR A 402 -15.89 8.15 1.20
CA THR A 402 -14.65 8.81 0.80
C THR A 402 -14.47 8.79 -0.72
N ILE A 403 -14.74 7.65 -1.37
CA ILE A 403 -14.69 7.52 -2.84
C ILE A 403 -15.71 8.44 -3.50
N ILE A 404 -16.96 8.44 -3.04
CA ILE A 404 -18.02 9.27 -3.63
C ILE A 404 -17.70 10.75 -3.48
N ILE A 405 -17.28 11.20 -2.30
CA ILE A 405 -16.91 12.60 -2.05
C ILE A 405 -15.72 13.00 -2.93
N ALA A 406 -14.68 12.17 -3.00
CA ALA A 406 -13.53 12.45 -3.85
C ALA A 406 -13.92 12.52 -5.33
N ALA A 407 -14.71 11.57 -5.84
CA ALA A 407 -15.18 11.56 -7.21
C ALA A 407 -16.00 12.83 -7.53
N LEU A 408 -16.91 13.24 -6.64
CA LEU A 408 -17.68 14.48 -6.80
C LEU A 408 -16.77 15.72 -6.88
N LEU A 409 -15.77 15.82 -6.00
CA LEU A 409 -14.81 16.92 -6.03
C LEU A 409 -13.97 16.92 -7.31
N LEU A 410 -13.55 15.75 -7.81
CA LEU A 410 -12.82 15.63 -9.07
C LEU A 410 -13.68 16.04 -10.28
N THR A 411 -14.96 15.67 -10.29
CA THR A 411 -15.89 16.13 -11.34
C THR A 411 -16.14 17.63 -11.29
N LEU A 412 -16.19 18.22 -10.09
CA LEU A 412 -16.29 19.68 -9.92
C LEU A 412 -15.08 20.41 -10.52
N LEU A 413 -13.91 19.75 -10.51
CA LEU A 413 -12.66 20.24 -11.08
C LEU A 413 -12.49 19.89 -12.57
N GLY A 414 -13.52 19.35 -13.22
CA GLY A 414 -13.56 19.14 -14.67
C GLY A 414 -13.20 17.72 -15.16
N ALA A 415 -12.97 16.76 -14.26
CA ALA A 415 -12.77 15.36 -14.68
C ALA A 415 -14.10 14.71 -15.12
N SER A 416 -14.04 13.81 -16.11
CA SER A 416 -15.21 13.01 -16.50
C SER A 416 -15.68 12.13 -15.33
N ALA A 417 -16.97 11.77 -15.29
CA ALA A 417 -17.52 10.95 -14.20
C ALA A 417 -16.79 9.61 -14.03
N MET A 418 -16.43 8.95 -15.14
CA MET A 418 -15.71 7.67 -15.09
C MET A 418 -14.26 7.85 -14.65
N THR A 419 -13.55 8.85 -15.21
CA THR A 419 -12.17 9.17 -14.81
C THR A 419 -12.11 9.55 -13.33
N ALA A 420 -13.03 10.39 -12.85
CA ALA A 420 -13.12 10.79 -11.44
C ALA A 420 -13.41 9.62 -10.50
N LEU A 421 -14.38 8.76 -10.84
CA LEU A 421 -14.74 7.61 -10.03
C LEU A 421 -13.58 6.61 -9.94
N THR A 422 -12.98 6.26 -11.07
CA THR A 422 -11.88 5.28 -11.12
C THR A 422 -10.60 5.83 -10.49
N ALA A 423 -10.29 7.13 -10.66
CA ALA A 423 -9.20 7.80 -9.95
C ALA A 423 -9.42 7.82 -8.43
N ALA A 424 -10.64 8.09 -7.96
CA ALA A 424 -10.97 8.05 -6.54
C ALA A 424 -10.86 6.64 -5.96
N ILE A 425 -11.38 5.61 -6.66
CA ILE A 425 -11.28 4.21 -6.23
C ILE A 425 -9.80 3.82 -6.12
N THR A 426 -8.99 4.04 -7.16
CA THR A 426 -7.59 3.59 -7.15
C THR A 426 -6.76 4.33 -6.10
N ALA A 427 -7.01 5.63 -5.89
CA ALA A 427 -6.35 6.39 -4.83
C ALA A 427 -6.73 5.89 -3.43
N VAL A 428 -8.03 5.72 -3.12
CA VAL A 428 -8.47 5.22 -1.81
C VAL A 428 -8.08 3.76 -1.58
N SER A 429 -8.03 2.94 -2.63
CA SER A 429 -7.59 1.55 -2.55
C SER A 429 -6.07 1.39 -2.54
N ASN A 430 -5.31 2.46 -2.82
CA ASN A 430 -3.86 2.44 -3.05
C ASN A 430 -3.45 1.42 -4.14
N VAL A 431 -4.17 1.34 -5.25
CA VAL A 431 -3.91 0.34 -6.31
C VAL A 431 -2.92 0.83 -7.36
N GLY A 432 -3.05 2.08 -7.83
CA GLY A 432 -2.17 2.68 -8.84
C GLY A 432 -2.91 3.01 -10.13
N PRO A 433 -3.19 2.02 -11.00
CA PRO A 433 -3.95 2.22 -12.23
C PRO A 433 -5.47 2.34 -11.96
N GLY A 434 -6.14 3.13 -12.81
CA GLY A 434 -7.59 3.22 -12.95
C GLY A 434 -8.09 2.35 -14.11
N LEU A 435 -9.33 2.59 -14.54
CA LEU A 435 -10.00 1.78 -15.59
C LEU A 435 -10.35 2.57 -16.85
N VAL A 436 -9.68 3.70 -17.04
CA VAL A 436 -9.81 4.54 -18.23
C VAL A 436 -8.43 4.69 -18.81
N ALA A 437 -8.30 4.67 -20.14
CA ALA A 437 -7.00 4.68 -20.82
C ALA A 437 -6.01 5.72 -20.28
N GLU A 438 -6.49 6.94 -19.98
CA GLU A 438 -5.69 8.05 -19.46
C GLU A 438 -4.96 7.72 -18.14
N ILE A 439 -5.58 6.95 -17.25
CA ILE A 439 -5.04 6.56 -15.95
C ILE A 439 -4.90 5.04 -15.81
N GLY A 440 -4.99 4.30 -16.91
CA GLY A 440 -5.02 2.84 -16.92
C GLY A 440 -3.65 2.22 -16.62
N PRO A 441 -3.48 0.92 -16.87
CA PRO A 441 -2.19 0.22 -16.69
C PRO A 441 -1.02 0.84 -17.45
N SER A 442 -1.32 1.52 -18.56
CA SER A 442 -0.35 2.21 -19.43
C SER A 442 -0.48 3.75 -19.33
N GLY A 443 -1.30 4.26 -18.42
CA GLY A 443 -1.62 5.68 -18.27
C GLY A 443 -0.94 6.35 -17.07
N ASN A 444 -1.13 7.67 -16.93
CA ASN A 444 -0.59 8.45 -15.82
C ASN A 444 -1.52 9.61 -15.41
N PHE A 445 -1.21 10.24 -14.29
CA PHE A 445 -2.04 11.26 -13.65
C PHE A 445 -1.58 12.70 -13.97
N ALA A 446 -0.66 12.89 -14.92
CA ALA A 446 -0.05 14.19 -15.22
C ALA A 446 -1.10 15.24 -15.64
N HIS A 447 -2.11 14.80 -16.40
CA HIS A 447 -3.19 15.64 -16.95
C HIS A 447 -4.14 16.23 -15.90
N PHE A 448 -4.14 15.72 -14.66
CA PHE A 448 -5.00 16.26 -13.62
C PHE A 448 -4.55 17.67 -13.17
N PRO A 449 -5.50 18.58 -12.91
CA PRO A 449 -5.20 19.85 -12.26
C PRO A 449 -4.56 19.66 -10.87
N ASP A 450 -3.77 20.63 -10.44
CA ASP A 450 -3.12 20.64 -9.12
C ASP A 450 -4.07 20.34 -7.95
N ALA A 451 -5.26 20.95 -7.95
CA ALA A 451 -6.27 20.72 -6.91
C ALA A 451 -6.72 19.25 -6.85
N SER A 452 -6.86 18.59 -8.00
CA SER A 452 -7.20 17.17 -8.11
C SER A 452 -6.10 16.29 -7.54
N LYS A 453 -4.83 16.64 -7.81
CA LYS A 453 -3.65 15.93 -7.27
C LYS A 453 -3.59 16.00 -5.75
N TRP A 454 -3.95 17.13 -5.13
CA TRP A 454 -4.08 17.23 -3.66
C TRP A 454 -5.21 16.36 -3.09
N ILE A 455 -6.37 16.32 -3.74
CA ILE A 455 -7.50 15.47 -3.33
C ILE A 455 -7.12 14.00 -3.41
N LEU A 456 -6.51 13.57 -4.52
CA LEU A 456 -6.06 12.20 -4.72
C LEU A 456 -4.96 11.83 -3.72
N SER A 457 -4.01 12.72 -3.43
CA SER A 457 -2.97 12.52 -2.42
C SER A 457 -3.57 12.31 -1.02
N LEU A 458 -4.61 13.06 -0.66
CA LEU A 458 -5.34 12.85 0.60
C LEU A 458 -6.07 11.50 0.60
N CYS A 459 -6.67 11.10 -0.52
CA CYS A 459 -7.33 9.81 -0.65
C CYS A 459 -6.35 8.64 -0.46
N MET A 460 -5.16 8.71 -1.06
CA MET A 460 -4.09 7.74 -0.89
C MET A 460 -3.66 7.61 0.58
N LEU A 461 -3.50 8.74 1.26
CA LEU A 461 -3.16 8.77 2.68
C LEU A 461 -4.27 8.13 3.53
N MET A 462 -5.54 8.49 3.28
CA MET A 462 -6.69 7.96 4.00
C MET A 462 -6.87 6.46 3.79
N GLY A 463 -6.72 5.99 2.55
CA GLY A 463 -6.72 4.57 2.21
C GLY A 463 -5.66 3.82 3.01
N ARG A 464 -4.44 4.34 2.99
CA ARG A 464 -3.29 3.69 3.60
C ARG A 464 -3.40 3.62 5.12
N LEU A 465 -3.83 4.69 5.78
CA LEU A 465 -3.88 4.76 7.24
C LEU A 465 -5.11 4.09 7.87
N GLU A 466 -5.92 3.34 7.10
CA GLU A 466 -7.26 2.87 7.47
C GLU A 466 -8.20 4.05 7.74
N ILE A 467 -8.86 4.55 6.70
CA ILE A 467 -9.84 5.66 6.61
C ILE A 467 -10.42 6.19 7.93
N LEU A 468 -10.95 5.32 8.80
CA LEU A 468 -11.52 5.70 10.10
C LEU A 468 -10.52 6.41 11.03
N THR A 469 -9.23 6.10 10.98
CA THR A 469 -8.17 6.74 11.78
C THR A 469 -7.95 8.20 11.38
N VAL A 470 -8.19 8.53 10.11
CA VAL A 470 -8.07 9.89 9.60
C VAL A 470 -9.39 10.64 9.80
N VAL A 471 -10.53 9.99 9.48
CA VAL A 471 -11.87 10.57 9.66
C VAL A 471 -12.14 10.97 11.10
N VAL A 472 -11.70 10.18 12.10
CA VAL A 472 -11.93 10.51 13.51
C VAL A 472 -11.29 11.85 13.91
N MET A 473 -10.17 12.25 13.29
CA MET A 473 -9.51 13.53 13.59
C MET A 473 -10.31 14.74 13.11
N PHE A 474 -11.20 14.57 12.12
CA PHE A 474 -12.12 15.63 11.69
C PHE A 474 -13.32 15.78 12.63
N THR A 475 -13.50 14.88 13.60
CA THR A 475 -14.60 14.98 14.57
C THR A 475 -14.26 15.92 15.72
N ARG A 476 -15.25 16.70 16.18
CA ARG A 476 -15.07 17.60 17.34
C ARG A 476 -14.69 16.85 18.63
N HIS A 477 -15.17 15.61 18.79
CA HIS A 477 -14.91 14.78 19.97
C HIS A 477 -13.44 14.39 20.12
N PHE A 478 -12.70 14.26 19.02
CA PHE A 478 -11.27 13.98 19.06
C PHE A 478 -10.49 15.08 19.79
N TRP A 479 -10.89 16.34 19.59
CA TRP A 479 -10.18 17.51 20.13
C TRP A 479 -10.66 17.96 21.52
N ARG A 480 -11.82 17.49 21.98
CA ARG A 480 -12.37 17.80 23.32
C ARG A 480 -11.95 16.75 24.33
N ARG A 481 -11.50 17.16 25.52
CA ARG A 481 -10.97 16.25 26.56
C ARG A 481 -11.94 15.10 26.84
#